data_AF-A0A396S2J3-F1
#
_entry.id   AF-A0A396S2J3-F1
#
_cell.length_a   1.000
_cell.length_b   1.000
_cell.length_c   1.000
_cell.angle_alpha   90.00
_cell.angle_beta   90.00
_cell.angle_gamma   90.00
#
_symmetry.space_group_name_H-M   'P 1'
#
loop_
_entity.id
_entity.type
_entity.pdbx_description
1 polymer ?
#
loop_
_entity_poly.entity_id
_entity_poly.type
_entity_poly.pdbx_seq_one_letter_code
_entity_poly.pdbx_strand_id
1 'polypeptide(L)'
;MKKHRLGITCILATSIMIFAFLNPVHANSSFKDMERFGWAKNTVDYLVEKGAINGVGDNLFAPHKELTRGEAAKIIALILELDVNMNEKTNLVDGANHWASPYIKAIQTEKPGVIDGYPDGTFKPNRFVTREEMTKMIVLAYNFERNTSRSLQFDDVSGWATDYIEILASLGIIYGNGDGRFAPKAHVNRAQAASMIHLANEVFPITLNPEFNVEKTVERDGIKFDLFLGQAYGRLYVKTKATNISENGVPYIGFNGCDRGFSANLFTENNGEKIEVGSVWRNPVILCTQAIQDLVLEPGETIEETEILNPPTEGFKENHFVKVEFQKGVYEGNSTIIPIEIEIPLEELE
;
A
#
# COMPACT_ATOMS: atom_id res chain seq x y z
N MET A 1 34.80 59.00 -48.26
CA MET A 1 34.38 57.97 -49.23
C MET A 1 33.50 56.97 -48.53
N LYS A 2 32.30 56.77 -49.09
CA LYS A 2 31.15 56.05 -48.55
C LYS A 2 31.48 54.60 -48.18
N LYS A 3 31.04 54.13 -47.01
CA LYS A 3 30.38 52.82 -46.90
C LYS A 3 29.21 52.92 -45.91
N HIS A 4 28.09 52.40 -46.39
CA HIS A 4 26.75 52.57 -45.88
C HIS A 4 26.49 51.77 -44.60
N ARG A 5 25.65 52.35 -43.74
CA ARG A 5 24.84 51.65 -42.74
C ARG A 5 24.03 50.54 -43.41
N LEU A 6 23.98 49.36 -42.79
CA LEU A 6 22.82 48.47 -42.90
C LEU A 6 22.67 47.72 -41.58
N GLY A 7 21.64 48.07 -40.83
CA GLY A 7 21.17 47.28 -39.69
C GLY A 7 20.54 46.00 -40.23
N ILE A 8 20.86 44.87 -39.60
CA ILE A 8 20.15 43.61 -39.81
C ILE A 8 19.39 43.34 -38.53
N THR A 9 18.08 43.40 -38.70
CA THR A 9 17.01 43.24 -37.74
C THR A 9 16.98 41.83 -37.16
N CYS A 10 16.66 41.73 -35.88
CA CYS A 10 16.24 40.52 -35.18
C CYS A 10 15.22 39.71 -35.98
N ILE A 11 15.47 38.41 -36.14
CA ILE A 11 14.43 37.40 -36.23
C ILE A 11 14.78 36.35 -35.17
N LEU A 12 14.25 36.54 -33.96
CA LEU A 12 14.13 35.47 -32.98
C LEU A 12 13.09 34.51 -33.54
N ALA A 13 13.55 33.41 -34.15
CA ALA A 13 12.70 32.27 -34.43
C ALA A 13 12.32 31.64 -33.09
N THR A 14 11.19 32.05 -32.52
CA THR A 14 10.56 31.32 -31.43
C THR A 14 10.10 29.98 -31.98
N SER A 15 10.95 28.97 -31.84
CA SER A 15 10.55 27.58 -32.02
C SER A 15 9.52 27.27 -30.94
N ILE A 16 8.24 27.30 -31.31
CA ILE A 16 7.16 26.77 -30.48
C ILE A 16 7.37 25.25 -30.47
N MET A 17 8.14 24.74 -29.51
CA MET A 17 8.05 23.34 -29.14
C MET A 17 6.63 23.13 -28.60
N ILE A 18 5.76 22.63 -29.46
CA ILE A 18 4.54 21.99 -29.02
C ILE A 18 5.00 20.70 -28.31
N PHE A 19 5.31 20.82 -27.01
CA PHE A 19 5.23 19.68 -26.11
C PHE A 19 3.76 19.29 -26.10
N ALA A 20 3.38 18.37 -27.00
CA ALA A 20 2.19 17.61 -26.81
C ALA A 20 2.38 16.89 -25.47
N PHE A 21 1.78 17.43 -24.41
CA PHE A 21 1.49 16.66 -23.22
C PHE A 21 0.63 15.50 -23.71
N LEU A 22 1.27 14.37 -23.97
CA LEU A 22 0.59 13.10 -23.98
C LEU A 22 0.07 12.96 -22.55
N ASN A 23 -1.17 13.40 -22.33
CA ASN A 23 -1.92 12.93 -21.18
C ASN A 23 -1.79 11.42 -21.22
N PRO A 24 -1.29 10.75 -20.16
CA PRO A 24 -1.39 9.31 -20.12
C PRO A 24 -2.88 9.02 -20.29
N VAL A 25 -3.21 8.37 -21.41
CA VAL A 25 -4.50 7.71 -21.54
C VAL A 25 -4.47 6.69 -20.42
N HIS A 26 -5.11 7.01 -19.30
CA HIS A 26 -5.35 6.06 -18.24
C HIS A 26 -6.15 4.93 -18.87
N ALA A 27 -5.43 3.88 -19.29
CA ALA A 27 -6.03 2.67 -19.79
C ALA A 27 -6.69 2.02 -18.57
N ASN A 28 -7.96 2.37 -18.35
CA ASN A 28 -8.82 1.67 -17.43
C ASN A 28 -8.89 0.22 -17.96
N SER A 29 -8.07 -0.68 -17.42
CA SER A 29 -7.79 -1.99 -18.02
C SER A 29 -8.97 -2.94 -17.84
N SER A 30 -10.04 -2.69 -18.58
CA SER A 30 -11.22 -3.56 -18.62
C SER A 30 -10.93 -4.79 -19.47
N PHE A 31 -10.15 -5.73 -18.93
CA PHE A 31 -9.97 -7.05 -19.53
C PHE A 31 -11.29 -7.82 -19.54
N LYS A 32 -11.64 -8.42 -20.69
CA LYS A 32 -12.95 -9.07 -20.89
C LYS A 32 -13.15 -10.28 -19.98
N ASP A 33 -12.08 -11.00 -19.67
CA ASP A 33 -12.10 -12.20 -18.84
C ASP A 33 -12.04 -11.91 -17.33
N MET A 34 -12.04 -10.63 -16.93
CA MET A 34 -12.10 -10.21 -15.53
C MET A 34 -13.52 -9.93 -15.02
N GLU A 35 -14.53 -9.91 -15.89
CA GLU A 35 -15.94 -9.66 -15.51
C GLU A 35 -16.45 -10.64 -14.44
N ARG A 36 -15.97 -11.89 -14.46
CA ARG A 36 -16.31 -12.94 -13.48
C ARG A 36 -15.36 -13.00 -12.27
N PHE A 37 -14.38 -12.09 -12.19
CA PHE A 37 -13.36 -12.02 -11.15
C PHE A 37 -13.41 -10.71 -10.39
N GLY A 38 -14.62 -10.31 -9.98
CA GLY A 38 -14.84 -9.05 -9.26
C GLY A 38 -13.93 -8.87 -8.04
N TRP A 39 -13.64 -9.96 -7.30
CA TRP A 39 -12.75 -9.95 -6.14
C TRP A 39 -11.30 -9.54 -6.46
N ALA A 40 -10.81 -9.85 -7.66
CA ALA A 40 -9.44 -9.55 -8.08
C ALA A 40 -9.34 -8.29 -8.95
N LYS A 41 -10.46 -7.76 -9.43
CA LYS A 41 -10.49 -6.69 -10.44
C LYS A 41 -9.66 -5.47 -10.00
N ASN A 42 -9.94 -4.91 -8.83
CA ASN A 42 -9.22 -3.73 -8.33
C ASN A 42 -7.72 -4.02 -8.16
N THR A 43 -7.37 -5.22 -7.69
CA THR A 43 -5.98 -5.62 -7.47
C THR A 43 -5.21 -5.76 -8.80
N VAL A 44 -5.90 -6.22 -9.85
CA VAL A 44 -5.33 -6.32 -11.20
C VAL A 44 -5.17 -4.94 -11.81
N ASP A 45 -6.21 -4.10 -11.75
CA ASP A 45 -6.16 -2.74 -12.28
C ASP A 45 -5.02 -1.95 -11.65
N TYR A 46 -4.83 -2.06 -10.33
CA TYR A 46 -3.72 -1.43 -9.60
C TYR A 46 -2.34 -1.84 -10.13
N LEU A 47 -2.09 -3.14 -10.28
CA LEU A 47 -0.78 -3.61 -10.74
C LEU A 47 -0.53 -3.32 -12.23
N VAL A 48 -1.60 -3.19 -13.02
CA VAL A 48 -1.52 -2.78 -14.42
C VAL A 48 -1.20 -1.29 -14.53
N GLU A 49 -1.85 -0.46 -13.72
CA GLU A 49 -1.57 0.97 -13.62
C GLU A 49 -0.12 1.22 -13.20
N LYS A 50 0.38 0.43 -12.24
CA LYS A 50 1.79 0.44 -11.82
C LYS A 50 2.75 -0.19 -12.84
N GLY A 51 2.25 -0.73 -13.95
CA GLY A 51 3.06 -1.39 -14.98
C GLY A 51 3.75 -2.69 -14.53
N ALA A 52 3.41 -3.21 -13.35
CA ALA A 52 4.01 -4.39 -12.77
C ALA A 52 3.49 -5.69 -13.41
N ILE A 53 2.25 -5.69 -13.88
CA ILE A 53 1.64 -6.81 -14.61
C ILE A 53 0.92 -6.32 -15.87
N ASN A 54 1.02 -7.10 -16.95
CA ASN A 54 0.36 -6.80 -18.22
C ASN A 54 -0.64 -7.90 -18.58
N GLY A 55 -1.61 -7.58 -19.44
CA GLY A 55 -2.46 -8.58 -20.10
C GLY A 55 -1.68 -9.51 -21.02
N VAL A 56 -2.34 -10.56 -21.50
CA VAL A 56 -1.74 -11.60 -22.37
C VAL A 56 -2.00 -11.39 -23.86
N GLY A 57 -2.67 -10.29 -24.24
CA GLY A 57 -3.13 -10.01 -25.60
C GLY A 57 -4.65 -10.05 -25.72
N ASP A 58 -5.20 -9.60 -26.85
CA ASP A 58 -6.63 -9.67 -27.19
C ASP A 58 -7.62 -9.12 -26.14
N ASN A 59 -7.17 -8.14 -25.34
CA ASN A 59 -7.88 -7.60 -24.19
C ASN A 59 -8.22 -8.66 -23.11
N LEU A 60 -7.32 -9.63 -22.91
CA LEU A 60 -7.40 -10.68 -21.89
C LEU A 60 -6.31 -10.53 -20.84
N PHE A 61 -6.64 -10.86 -19.59
CA PHE A 61 -5.71 -10.92 -18.47
C PHE A 61 -5.20 -12.33 -18.18
N ALA A 62 -6.01 -13.35 -18.46
CA ALA A 62 -5.84 -14.75 -18.09
C ALA A 62 -5.73 -14.99 -16.56
N PRO A 63 -6.76 -14.66 -15.77
CA PRO A 63 -6.70 -14.70 -14.29
C PRO A 63 -6.37 -16.08 -13.70
N HIS A 64 -6.77 -17.16 -14.38
CA HIS A 64 -6.51 -18.54 -13.94
C HIS A 64 -5.14 -19.09 -14.36
N LYS A 65 -4.41 -18.42 -15.27
CA LYS A 65 -3.10 -18.92 -15.70
C LYS A 65 -2.14 -18.91 -14.51
N GLU A 66 -1.45 -20.02 -14.30
CA GLU A 66 -0.43 -20.18 -13.26
C GLU A 66 0.79 -19.29 -13.57
N LEU A 67 1.36 -18.68 -12.53
CA LEU A 67 2.58 -17.89 -12.64
C LEU A 67 3.83 -18.75 -12.54
N THR A 68 4.78 -18.45 -13.41
CA THR A 68 6.16 -18.89 -13.27
C THR A 68 6.89 -18.07 -12.20
N ARG A 69 7.95 -18.63 -11.62
CA ARG A 69 8.84 -17.94 -10.68
C ARG A 69 9.50 -16.69 -11.31
N GLY A 70 9.81 -16.74 -12.61
CA GLY A 70 10.33 -15.59 -13.35
C GLY A 70 9.30 -14.47 -13.49
N GLU A 71 8.04 -14.80 -13.77
CA GLU A 71 6.94 -13.81 -13.76
C GLU A 71 6.73 -13.22 -12.37
N ALA A 72 6.78 -14.02 -11.29
CA ALA A 72 6.66 -13.52 -9.93
C ALA A 72 7.79 -12.55 -9.56
N ALA A 73 9.05 -12.89 -9.91
CA ALA A 73 10.20 -12.02 -9.70
C ALA A 73 10.06 -10.68 -10.45
N LYS A 74 9.60 -10.72 -11.71
CA LYS A 74 9.34 -9.49 -12.47
C LYS A 74 8.31 -8.59 -11.77
N ILE A 75 7.18 -9.15 -11.35
CA ILE A 75 6.12 -8.33 -10.74
C ILE A 75 6.62 -7.70 -9.44
N ILE A 76 7.31 -8.48 -8.59
CA ILE A 76 7.88 -7.97 -7.32
C ILE A 76 8.92 -6.88 -7.57
N ALA A 77 9.82 -7.06 -8.54
CA ALA A 77 10.83 -6.04 -8.85
C ALA A 77 10.19 -4.72 -9.33
N LEU A 78 9.17 -4.82 -10.20
CA LEU A 78 8.52 -3.64 -10.77
C LEU A 78 7.61 -2.93 -9.78
N ILE A 79 6.83 -3.65 -8.97
CA ILE A 79 5.92 -3.03 -8.00
C ILE A 79 6.67 -2.34 -6.85
N LEU A 80 7.86 -2.82 -6.51
CA LEU A 80 8.77 -2.20 -5.56
C LEU A 80 9.62 -1.08 -6.18
N GLU A 81 9.43 -0.79 -7.47
CA GLU A 81 10.16 0.25 -8.21
C GLU A 81 11.69 0.10 -8.10
N LEU A 82 12.19 -1.16 -8.07
CA LEU A 82 13.62 -1.45 -8.03
C LEU A 82 14.33 -0.96 -9.30
N ASP A 83 15.63 -0.64 -9.20
CA ASP A 83 16.47 -0.23 -10.33
C ASP A 83 16.81 -1.44 -11.21
N VAL A 84 15.96 -1.69 -12.21
CA VAL A 84 16.13 -2.80 -13.14
C VAL A 84 17.02 -2.38 -14.32
N ASN A 85 18.31 -2.70 -14.23
CA ASN A 85 19.21 -2.60 -15.38
C ASN A 85 19.04 -3.80 -16.32
N MET A 86 18.43 -3.56 -17.48
CA MET A 86 18.15 -4.59 -18.50
C MET A 86 19.39 -5.27 -19.09
N ASN A 87 20.59 -4.71 -18.89
CA ASN A 87 21.86 -5.29 -19.34
C ASN A 87 22.50 -6.19 -18.28
N GLU A 88 22.04 -6.13 -17.03
CA GLU A 88 22.56 -6.98 -15.96
C GLU A 88 21.91 -8.36 -15.96
N LYS A 89 22.66 -9.32 -15.42
CA LYS A 89 22.26 -10.72 -15.34
C LYS A 89 22.48 -11.25 -13.94
N THR A 90 21.58 -12.14 -13.51
CA THR A 90 21.84 -12.94 -12.31
C THR A 90 22.96 -13.94 -12.58
N ASN A 91 23.67 -14.32 -11.52
CA ASN A 91 24.70 -15.36 -11.56
C ASN A 91 24.11 -16.78 -11.45
N LEU A 92 22.78 -16.92 -11.29
CA LEU A 92 22.11 -18.21 -11.25
C LEU A 92 22.14 -18.88 -12.63
N VAL A 93 22.52 -20.16 -12.67
CA VAL A 93 22.92 -20.88 -13.89
C VAL A 93 21.82 -20.87 -14.96
N ASP A 94 20.58 -21.15 -14.57
CA ASP A 94 19.41 -21.17 -15.46
C ASP A 94 18.68 -19.82 -15.54
N GLY A 95 19.10 -18.84 -14.73
CA GLY A 95 18.59 -17.47 -14.73
C GLY A 95 19.37 -16.54 -15.67
N ALA A 96 20.68 -16.75 -15.82
CA ALA A 96 21.57 -15.79 -16.49
C ALA A 96 21.15 -15.42 -17.93
N ASN A 97 20.67 -16.40 -18.72
CA ASN A 97 20.21 -16.19 -20.10
C ASN A 97 18.68 -16.16 -20.23
N HIS A 98 17.96 -16.07 -19.12
CA HIS A 98 16.50 -16.00 -19.10
C HIS A 98 16.03 -14.54 -19.21
N TRP A 99 14.85 -14.29 -19.79
CA TRP A 99 14.28 -12.93 -19.88
C TRP A 99 14.05 -12.29 -18.49
N ALA A 100 13.87 -13.13 -17.46
CA ALA A 100 13.68 -12.67 -16.09
C ALA A 100 15.00 -12.27 -15.38
N SER A 101 16.16 -12.51 -16.01
CA SER A 101 17.48 -12.28 -15.44
C SER A 101 17.68 -10.88 -14.82
N PRO A 102 17.36 -9.76 -15.51
CA PRO A 102 17.55 -8.44 -14.93
C PRO A 102 16.67 -8.18 -13.69
N TYR A 103 15.44 -8.69 -13.67
CA TYR A 103 14.56 -8.55 -12.50
C TYR A 103 15.04 -9.37 -11.30
N ILE A 104 15.48 -10.61 -11.54
CA ILE A 104 16.08 -11.46 -10.51
C ILE A 104 17.33 -10.75 -9.94
N LYS A 105 18.14 -10.16 -10.81
CA LYS A 105 19.36 -9.45 -10.42
C LYS A 105 19.07 -8.20 -9.60
N ALA A 106 18.08 -7.38 -10.00
CA ALA A 106 17.66 -6.21 -9.22
C ALA A 106 17.24 -6.61 -7.79
N ILE A 107 16.40 -7.65 -7.66
CA ILE A 107 16.00 -8.19 -6.36
C ILE A 107 17.21 -8.65 -5.55
N GLN A 108 18.14 -9.39 -6.16
CA GLN A 108 19.35 -9.85 -5.46
C GLN A 108 20.23 -8.72 -4.95
N THR A 109 20.28 -7.59 -5.68
CA THR A 109 21.12 -6.43 -5.33
C THR A 109 20.46 -5.59 -4.23
N GLU A 110 19.17 -5.31 -4.34
CA GLU A 110 18.49 -4.36 -3.45
C GLU A 110 17.73 -5.01 -2.30
N LYS A 111 17.36 -6.29 -2.44
CA LYS A 111 16.59 -7.08 -1.47
C LYS A 111 17.26 -8.45 -1.24
N PRO A 112 18.48 -8.47 -0.68
CA PRO A 112 19.23 -9.70 -0.48
C PRO A 112 18.43 -10.73 0.36
N GLY A 113 18.49 -12.00 -0.01
CA GLY A 113 17.76 -13.09 0.67
C GLY A 113 16.36 -13.37 0.11
N VAL A 114 15.76 -12.46 -0.67
CA VAL A 114 14.45 -12.72 -1.32
C VAL A 114 14.58 -13.81 -2.39
N ILE A 115 15.64 -13.74 -3.21
CA ILE A 115 15.93 -14.71 -4.27
C ILE A 115 17.41 -15.13 -4.21
N ASP A 116 17.67 -16.26 -3.54
CA ASP A 116 19.02 -16.86 -3.49
C ASP A 116 19.19 -18.03 -4.48
N GLY A 117 18.09 -18.52 -5.03
CA GLY A 117 18.07 -19.75 -5.81
C GLY A 117 18.11 -21.02 -4.94
N TYR A 118 18.45 -22.13 -5.57
CA TYR A 118 18.61 -23.45 -4.96
C TYR A 118 20.09 -23.74 -4.69
N PRO A 119 20.41 -24.71 -3.81
CA PRO A 119 21.80 -25.10 -3.54
C PRO A 119 22.59 -25.57 -4.78
N ASP A 120 21.89 -25.97 -5.84
CA ASP A 120 22.47 -26.33 -7.14
C ASP A 120 22.83 -25.12 -8.02
N GLY A 121 22.65 -23.88 -7.52
CA GLY A 121 22.93 -22.64 -8.24
C GLY A 121 21.86 -22.23 -9.24
N THR A 122 20.68 -22.86 -9.22
CA THR A 122 19.55 -22.55 -10.13
C THR A 122 18.46 -21.70 -9.48
N PHE A 123 17.64 -21.00 -10.27
CA PHE A 123 16.43 -20.31 -9.83
C PHE A 123 15.14 -21.03 -10.25
N LYS A 124 15.18 -21.79 -11.35
CA LYS A 124 14.05 -22.44 -12.02
C LYS A 124 12.99 -21.44 -12.48
N PRO A 125 13.34 -20.42 -13.29
CA PRO A 125 12.46 -19.31 -13.63
C PRO A 125 11.18 -19.73 -14.38
N ASN A 126 11.23 -20.82 -15.14
CA ASN A 126 10.08 -21.34 -15.90
C ASN A 126 9.16 -22.26 -15.09
N ARG A 127 9.54 -22.64 -13.86
CA ARG A 127 8.68 -23.47 -13.02
C ARG A 127 7.58 -22.60 -12.40
N PHE A 128 6.38 -23.16 -12.26
CA PHE A 128 5.32 -22.48 -11.53
C PHE A 128 5.70 -22.23 -10.07
N VAL A 129 5.33 -21.05 -9.58
CA VAL A 129 5.56 -20.64 -8.19
C VAL A 129 4.49 -21.24 -7.30
N THR A 130 4.90 -21.81 -6.17
CA THR A 130 3.97 -22.33 -5.16
C THR A 130 3.52 -21.23 -4.21
N ARG A 131 2.39 -21.43 -3.52
CA ARG A 131 1.86 -20.47 -2.53
C ARG A 131 2.85 -20.17 -1.41
N GLU A 132 3.54 -21.20 -0.90
CA GLU A 132 4.58 -21.02 0.12
C GLU A 132 5.79 -20.23 -0.39
N GLU A 133 6.21 -20.44 -1.64
CA GLU A 133 7.33 -19.71 -2.23
C GLU A 133 6.97 -18.25 -2.50
N MET A 134 5.77 -17.99 -3.03
CA MET A 134 5.26 -16.64 -3.23
C MET A 134 5.18 -15.88 -1.90
N THR A 135 4.70 -16.55 -0.85
CA THR A 135 4.60 -15.96 0.49
C THR A 135 5.97 -15.58 1.04
N LYS A 136 6.97 -16.48 0.96
CA LYS A 136 8.35 -16.16 1.34
C LYS A 136 8.89 -14.96 0.55
N MET A 137 8.69 -14.94 -0.77
CA MET A 137 9.18 -13.84 -1.61
C MET A 137 8.59 -12.50 -1.17
N ILE A 138 7.28 -12.44 -0.90
CA ILE A 138 6.60 -11.23 -0.44
C ILE A 138 7.12 -10.80 0.95
N VAL A 139 7.15 -11.70 1.93
CA VAL A 139 7.61 -11.37 3.29
C VAL A 139 9.00 -10.77 3.26
N LEU A 140 9.93 -11.39 2.54
CA LEU A 140 11.31 -10.93 2.50
C LEU A 140 11.46 -9.63 1.69
N ALA A 141 10.72 -9.48 0.58
CA ALA A 141 10.87 -8.30 -0.27
C ALA A 141 10.36 -7.01 0.41
N TYR A 142 9.30 -7.16 1.19
CA TYR A 142 8.70 -6.12 2.01
C TYR A 142 9.24 -6.08 3.46
N ASN A 143 10.18 -6.96 3.81
CA ASN A 143 10.72 -7.09 5.17
C ASN A 143 9.64 -7.13 6.26
N PHE A 144 8.58 -7.92 6.03
CA PHE A 144 7.45 -7.98 6.94
C PHE A 144 7.77 -8.72 8.22
N GLU A 145 7.27 -8.18 9.32
CA GLU A 145 7.29 -8.80 10.62
C GLU A 145 5.89 -9.29 11.03
N ARG A 146 5.86 -10.26 11.95
CA ARG A 146 4.63 -10.85 12.44
C ARG A 146 3.85 -9.86 13.29
N ASN A 147 2.55 -9.71 13.03
CA ASN A 147 1.65 -9.05 13.97
C ASN A 147 1.29 -10.02 15.11
N THR A 148 1.85 -9.80 16.30
CA THR A 148 1.65 -10.66 17.48
C THR A 148 0.25 -10.58 18.08
N SER A 149 -0.55 -9.59 17.70
CA SER A 149 -1.94 -9.44 18.16
C SER A 149 -2.92 -10.32 17.39
N ARG A 150 -2.48 -10.97 16.30
CA ARG A 150 -3.29 -11.86 15.47
C ARG A 150 -2.53 -13.16 15.24
N SER A 151 -3.08 -14.28 15.71
CA SER A 151 -2.56 -15.61 15.43
C SER A 151 -3.52 -16.36 14.53
N LEU A 152 -3.08 -16.68 13.32
CA LEU A 152 -3.79 -17.51 12.36
C LEU A 152 -2.88 -18.68 11.98
N GLN A 153 -3.35 -19.90 12.25
CA GLN A 153 -2.65 -21.13 11.94
C GLN A 153 -3.48 -21.95 10.95
N PHE A 154 -2.79 -22.77 10.15
CA PHE A 154 -3.42 -23.64 9.17
C PHE A 154 -2.96 -25.08 9.39
N ASP A 155 -3.89 -26.02 9.32
CA ASP A 155 -3.67 -27.44 9.65
C ASP A 155 -2.66 -28.13 8.72
N ASP A 156 -2.53 -27.63 7.49
CA ASP A 156 -1.65 -28.19 6.46
C ASP A 156 -0.35 -27.40 6.24
N VAL A 157 -0.01 -26.49 7.16
CA VAL A 157 1.23 -25.71 7.13
C VAL A 157 2.22 -26.28 8.14
N SER A 158 3.41 -26.63 7.66
CA SER A 158 4.52 -27.07 8.50
C SER A 158 5.85 -26.87 7.78
N GLY A 159 6.97 -26.90 8.54
CA GLY A 159 8.32 -26.79 7.99
C GLY A 159 8.75 -25.36 7.67
N TRP A 160 9.65 -25.21 6.70
CA TRP A 160 10.38 -23.96 6.43
C TRP A 160 9.49 -22.76 6.07
N ALA A 161 8.30 -23.00 5.53
CA ALA A 161 7.39 -21.95 5.08
C ALA A 161 6.48 -21.39 6.18
N THR A 162 6.42 -22.07 7.34
CA THR A 162 5.44 -21.78 8.40
C THR A 162 5.47 -20.32 8.81
N ASP A 163 6.66 -19.81 9.13
CA ASP A 163 6.79 -18.45 9.65
C ASP A 163 6.36 -17.39 8.62
N TYR A 164 6.78 -17.54 7.35
CA TYR A 164 6.37 -16.64 6.28
C TYR A 164 4.86 -16.62 6.06
N ILE A 165 4.23 -17.80 6.10
CA ILE A 165 2.78 -17.95 5.90
C ILE A 165 2.03 -17.28 7.04
N GLU A 166 2.45 -17.53 8.28
CA GLU A 166 1.79 -16.93 9.43
C GLU A 166 2.02 -15.41 9.52
N ILE A 167 3.17 -14.89 9.08
CA ILE A 167 3.40 -13.43 8.95
C ILE A 167 2.36 -12.81 8.02
N LEU A 168 2.25 -13.27 6.77
CA LEU A 168 1.28 -12.70 5.83
C LEU A 168 -0.17 -12.91 6.27
N ALA A 169 -0.47 -14.03 6.94
CA ALA A 169 -1.80 -14.28 7.49
C ALA A 169 -2.12 -13.29 8.62
N SER A 170 -1.18 -13.04 9.53
CA SER A 170 -1.35 -12.07 10.63
C SER A 170 -1.58 -10.63 10.13
N LEU A 171 -1.06 -10.32 8.94
CA LEU A 171 -1.21 -9.05 8.24
C LEU A 171 -2.47 -8.98 7.35
N GLY A 172 -3.24 -10.07 7.22
CA GLY A 172 -4.42 -10.12 6.35
C GLY A 172 -4.12 -10.08 4.85
N ILE A 173 -2.87 -10.37 4.45
CA ILE A 173 -2.43 -10.38 3.04
C ILE A 173 -2.84 -11.70 2.37
N ILE A 174 -2.90 -12.78 3.14
CA ILE A 174 -3.29 -14.10 2.65
C ILE A 174 -4.41 -14.72 3.49
N TYR A 175 -5.19 -15.56 2.82
CA TYR A 175 -6.24 -16.38 3.43
C TYR A 175 -6.04 -17.84 3.05
N GLY A 176 -6.56 -18.72 3.90
CA GLY A 176 -6.70 -20.14 3.58
C GLY A 176 -7.73 -20.38 2.48
N ASN A 177 -7.78 -21.61 1.97
CA ASN A 177 -8.74 -22.03 0.96
C ASN A 177 -10.09 -22.50 1.57
N GLY A 178 -10.30 -22.29 2.88
CA GLY A 178 -11.40 -22.87 3.66
C GLY A 178 -10.93 -24.01 4.55
N ASP A 179 -11.81 -24.46 5.47
CA ASP A 179 -11.63 -25.63 6.33
C ASP A 179 -10.31 -25.66 7.14
N GLY A 180 -9.77 -24.50 7.52
CA GLY A 180 -8.50 -24.41 8.27
C GLY A 180 -7.24 -24.68 7.44
N ARG A 181 -7.32 -24.70 6.11
CA ARG A 181 -6.20 -25.09 5.22
C ARG A 181 -5.66 -23.94 4.39
N PHE A 182 -4.35 -23.95 4.12
CA PHE A 182 -3.67 -22.98 3.25
C PHE A 182 -3.26 -23.56 1.88
N ALA A 183 -3.03 -24.87 1.78
CA ALA A 183 -2.50 -25.55 0.60
C ALA A 183 -1.14 -25.01 0.09
N PRO A 184 -0.07 -25.06 0.91
CA PRO A 184 1.21 -24.39 0.62
C PRO A 184 1.87 -24.80 -0.71
N LYS A 185 1.68 -26.05 -1.16
CA LYS A 185 2.28 -26.58 -2.40
C LYS A 185 1.50 -26.26 -3.68
N ALA A 186 0.28 -25.73 -3.57
CA ALA A 186 -0.50 -25.37 -4.75
C ALA A 186 0.13 -24.21 -5.51
N HIS A 187 -0.05 -24.17 -6.83
CA HIS A 187 0.46 -23.10 -7.68
C HIS A 187 -0.39 -21.84 -7.55
N VAL A 188 0.26 -20.68 -7.70
CA VAL A 188 -0.39 -19.37 -7.65
C VAL A 188 -0.79 -18.97 -9.07
N ASN A 189 -2.06 -18.64 -9.26
CA ASN A 189 -2.52 -18.05 -10.53
C ASN A 189 -2.37 -16.52 -10.56
N ARG A 190 -2.56 -15.92 -11.73
CA ARG A 190 -2.37 -14.48 -11.95
C ARG A 190 -3.25 -13.59 -11.10
N ALA A 191 -4.51 -13.96 -10.91
CA ALA A 191 -5.39 -13.19 -10.02
C ALA A 191 -4.93 -13.27 -8.56
N GLN A 192 -4.56 -14.46 -8.08
CA GLN A 192 -4.08 -14.65 -6.71
C GLN A 192 -2.78 -13.89 -6.44
N ALA A 193 -1.80 -13.97 -7.34
CA ALA A 193 -0.56 -13.22 -7.19
C ALA A 193 -0.81 -11.71 -7.20
N ALA A 194 -1.71 -11.23 -8.07
CA ALA A 194 -2.07 -9.83 -8.11
C ALA A 194 -2.66 -9.35 -6.78
N SER A 195 -3.57 -10.13 -6.20
CA SER A 195 -4.16 -9.78 -4.91
C SER A 195 -3.16 -9.85 -3.76
N MET A 196 -2.31 -10.87 -3.69
CA MET A 196 -1.28 -10.99 -2.65
C MET A 196 -0.30 -9.80 -2.71
N ILE A 197 0.17 -9.44 -3.90
CA ILE A 197 1.13 -8.35 -4.09
C ILE A 197 0.47 -6.99 -3.84
N HIS A 198 -0.74 -6.77 -4.34
CA HIS A 198 -1.46 -5.53 -4.07
C HIS A 198 -1.63 -5.36 -2.56
N LEU A 199 -2.20 -6.35 -1.85
CA LEU A 199 -2.37 -6.29 -0.39
C LEU A 199 -1.04 -6.09 0.35
N ALA A 200 0.02 -6.76 -0.08
CA ALA A 200 1.36 -6.53 0.48
C ALA A 200 1.82 -5.09 0.28
N ASN A 201 1.69 -4.54 -0.93
CA ASN A 201 2.09 -3.17 -1.21
C ASN A 201 1.31 -2.15 -0.41
N GLU A 202 0.06 -2.49 -0.08
CA GLU A 202 -0.75 -1.62 0.74
C GLU A 202 -0.43 -1.71 2.24
N VAL A 203 -0.10 -2.90 2.75
CA VAL A 203 0.30 -3.12 4.16
C VAL A 203 1.73 -2.63 4.44
N PHE A 204 2.64 -2.72 3.47
CA PHE A 204 4.04 -2.37 3.64
C PHE A 204 4.29 -1.01 4.29
N PRO A 205 3.71 0.08 3.76
CA PRO A 205 3.60 1.37 4.43
C PRO A 205 3.33 1.33 5.94
N ILE A 206 2.36 0.54 6.39
CA ILE A 206 1.97 0.43 7.81
C ILE A 206 3.11 -0.17 8.64
N THR A 207 3.79 -1.18 8.12
CA THR A 207 4.82 -1.92 8.84
C THR A 207 6.16 -1.19 8.92
N LEU A 208 6.33 -0.11 8.14
CA LEU A 208 7.60 0.60 8.05
C LEU A 208 7.86 1.57 9.20
N ASN A 209 6.93 1.73 10.16
CA ASN A 209 7.04 2.68 11.26
C ASN A 209 7.60 4.02 10.77
N PRO A 210 6.86 4.75 9.92
CA PRO A 210 7.35 5.98 9.29
C PRO A 210 7.89 6.94 10.36
N GLU A 211 8.96 7.67 10.01
CA GLU A 211 9.42 8.75 10.88
C GLU A 211 8.33 9.82 10.96
N PHE A 212 7.95 10.14 12.19
CA PHE A 212 6.98 11.18 12.48
C PHE A 212 7.72 12.45 12.87
N ASN A 213 7.60 13.48 12.04
CA ASN A 213 8.42 14.68 12.12
C ASN A 213 7.64 15.92 12.58
N VAL A 214 6.31 15.85 12.53
CA VAL A 214 5.43 16.91 13.05
C VAL A 214 4.67 16.35 14.23
N GLU A 215 4.70 17.07 15.35
CA GLU A 215 3.96 16.74 16.57
C GLU A 215 3.01 17.89 16.92
N LYS A 216 1.75 17.56 17.15
CA LYS A 216 0.74 18.50 17.63
C LYS A 216 0.01 17.89 18.81
N THR A 217 0.01 18.58 19.95
CA THR A 217 -0.78 18.18 21.12
C THR A 217 -2.03 19.05 21.25
N VAL A 218 -3.18 18.41 21.43
CA VAL A 218 -4.46 19.08 21.63
C VAL A 218 -5.20 18.42 22.79
N GLU A 219 -5.70 19.22 23.73
CA GLU A 219 -6.56 18.74 24.81
C GLU A 219 -8.01 19.18 24.56
N ARG A 220 -8.93 18.21 24.49
CA ARG A 220 -10.37 18.46 24.36
C ARG A 220 -11.19 17.41 25.09
N ASP A 221 -12.26 17.87 25.76
CA ASP A 221 -13.27 17.03 26.38
C ASP A 221 -12.73 15.90 27.29
N GLY A 222 -11.67 16.19 28.04
CA GLY A 222 -11.05 15.25 28.97
C GLY A 222 -10.04 14.29 28.33
N ILE A 223 -9.68 14.50 27.07
CA ILE A 223 -8.71 13.68 26.33
C ILE A 223 -7.55 14.56 25.86
N LYS A 224 -6.32 14.08 26.06
CA LYS A 224 -5.11 14.62 25.44
C LYS A 224 -4.79 13.82 24.19
N PHE A 225 -4.77 14.50 23.06
CA PHE A 225 -4.39 13.94 21.75
C PHE A 225 -2.98 14.38 21.43
N ASP A 226 -2.07 13.42 21.27
CA ASP A 226 -0.76 13.65 20.65
C ASP A 226 -0.84 13.14 19.20
N LEU A 227 -0.73 14.05 18.24
CA LEU A 227 -0.88 13.77 16.81
C LEU A 227 0.47 13.91 16.12
N PHE A 228 0.76 12.95 15.26
CA PHE A 228 2.05 12.79 14.63
C PHE A 228 1.85 12.66 13.12
N LEU A 229 2.47 13.55 12.33
CA LEU A 229 2.50 13.41 10.87
C LEU A 229 3.86 12.90 10.41
N GLY A 230 3.82 11.94 9.49
CA GLY A 230 5.00 11.40 8.82
C GLY A 230 4.74 11.23 7.32
N GLN A 231 5.78 11.35 6.51
CA GLN A 231 5.69 11.09 5.08
C GLN A 231 6.72 10.03 4.69
N ALA A 232 6.25 8.97 4.04
CA ALA A 232 7.14 7.92 3.54
C ALA A 232 6.50 7.24 2.33
N TYR A 233 7.32 6.88 1.33
CA TYR A 233 6.88 6.10 0.17
C TYR A 233 5.69 6.73 -0.60
N GLY A 234 5.68 8.06 -0.72
CA GLY A 234 4.60 8.79 -1.41
C GLY A 234 3.25 8.80 -0.68
N ARG A 235 3.21 8.40 0.60
CA ARG A 235 2.02 8.38 1.45
C ARG A 235 2.20 9.29 2.66
N LEU A 236 1.08 9.76 3.20
CA LEU A 236 1.00 10.53 4.44
C LEU A 236 0.50 9.62 5.56
N TYR A 237 1.13 9.68 6.72
CA TYR A 237 0.77 8.90 7.89
C TYR A 237 0.35 9.83 9.01
N VAL A 238 -0.72 9.45 9.69
CA VAL A 238 -1.29 10.19 10.81
C VAL A 238 -1.37 9.23 11.98
N LYS A 239 -0.41 9.32 12.90
CA LYS A 239 -0.48 8.59 14.16
C LYS A 239 -1.16 9.47 15.19
N THR A 240 -2.19 8.93 15.82
CA THR A 240 -2.94 9.61 16.88
C THR A 240 -2.84 8.79 18.15
N LYS A 241 -2.43 9.44 19.24
CA LYS A 241 -2.44 8.90 20.59
C LYS A 241 -3.44 9.66 21.42
N ALA A 242 -4.49 9.00 21.90
CA ALA A 242 -5.40 9.58 22.88
C ALA A 242 -5.09 9.05 24.28
N THR A 243 -4.97 9.98 25.22
CA THR A 243 -4.82 9.68 26.66
C THR A 243 -6.02 10.27 27.41
N ASN A 244 -6.73 9.47 28.19
CA ASN A 244 -7.77 10.00 29.07
C ASN A 244 -7.11 10.74 30.25
N ILE A 245 -7.32 12.06 30.30
CA ILE A 245 -6.81 12.94 31.36
C ILE A 245 -7.93 13.38 32.33
N SER A 246 -9.13 12.83 32.19
CA SER A 246 -10.26 13.11 33.08
C SER A 246 -10.30 12.14 34.27
N GLU A 247 -11.10 12.48 35.27
CA GLU A 247 -11.29 11.66 36.47
C GLU A 247 -12.17 10.41 36.23
N ASN A 248 -12.88 10.35 35.09
CA ASN A 248 -13.85 9.30 34.78
C ASN A 248 -13.48 8.56 33.50
N GLY A 249 -13.99 7.34 33.32
CA GLY A 249 -13.90 6.63 32.04
C GLY A 249 -14.57 7.42 30.92
N VAL A 250 -13.92 7.49 29.76
CA VAL A 250 -14.44 8.18 28.57
C VAL A 250 -15.01 7.14 27.60
N PRO A 251 -16.33 7.09 27.38
CA PRO A 251 -16.91 6.17 26.42
C PRO A 251 -16.56 6.59 24.99
N TYR A 252 -16.24 5.61 24.16
CA TYR A 252 -15.99 5.80 22.74
C TYR A 252 -16.41 4.58 21.92
N ILE A 253 -16.56 4.78 20.62
CA ILE A 253 -16.99 3.75 19.69
C ILE A 253 -15.83 3.36 18.78
N GLY A 254 -15.48 2.07 18.75
CA GLY A 254 -14.64 1.50 17.71
C GLY A 254 -15.48 0.92 16.57
N PHE A 255 -15.09 1.18 15.34
CA PHE A 255 -15.68 0.56 14.17
C PHE A 255 -14.91 -0.70 13.80
N ASN A 256 -15.70 -1.74 13.61
CA ASN A 256 -15.35 -2.97 12.93
C ASN A 256 -14.23 -3.85 13.54
N GLY A 257 -13.80 -3.61 14.78
CA GLY A 257 -12.77 -4.43 15.45
C GLY A 257 -11.35 -4.24 14.93
N CYS A 258 -11.13 -3.22 14.09
CA CYS A 258 -9.82 -2.87 13.55
C CYS A 258 -9.40 -1.44 13.84
N ASP A 259 -10.36 -0.51 13.96
CA ASP A 259 -10.08 0.84 14.42
C ASP A 259 -10.53 0.99 15.88
N ARG A 260 -9.79 1.84 16.61
CA ARG A 260 -10.09 2.17 18.01
C ARG A 260 -10.90 3.47 18.12
N GLY A 261 -11.80 3.71 17.17
CA GLY A 261 -12.66 4.88 17.14
C GLY A 261 -12.01 6.14 16.58
N PHE A 262 -10.92 5.96 15.83
CA PHE A 262 -10.26 7.04 15.09
C PHE A 262 -10.57 6.94 13.61
N SER A 263 -10.58 8.10 12.96
CA SER A 263 -10.42 8.22 11.52
C SER A 263 -9.62 9.48 11.20
N ALA A 264 -8.82 9.45 10.14
CA ALA A 264 -8.13 10.62 9.63
C ALA A 264 -8.42 10.78 8.14
N ASN A 265 -8.78 11.96 7.67
CA ASN A 265 -9.06 12.22 6.27
C ASN A 265 -8.31 13.46 5.80
N LEU A 266 -7.99 13.51 4.50
CA LEU A 266 -7.27 14.62 3.90
C LEU A 266 -8.25 15.59 3.25
N PHE A 267 -8.11 16.87 3.58
CA PHE A 267 -8.94 17.95 3.06
C PHE A 267 -8.11 19.03 2.40
N THR A 268 -8.74 19.75 1.46
CA THR A 268 -8.29 21.03 0.92
C THR A 268 -9.36 22.08 1.22
N GLU A 269 -8.95 23.35 1.25
CA GLU A 269 -9.90 24.47 1.24
C GLU A 269 -10.01 25.11 -0.14
N ASN A 270 -11.23 25.34 -0.62
CA ASN A 270 -11.52 26.06 -1.86
C ASN A 270 -12.69 27.03 -1.64
N ASN A 271 -12.44 28.33 -1.79
CA ASN A 271 -13.43 29.40 -1.55
C ASN A 271 -14.13 29.33 -0.17
N GLY A 272 -13.41 28.89 0.87
CA GLY A 272 -13.95 28.72 2.22
C GLY A 272 -14.74 27.41 2.43
N GLU A 273 -14.86 26.56 1.41
CA GLU A 273 -15.41 25.21 1.54
C GLU A 273 -14.29 24.19 1.73
N LYS A 274 -14.47 23.30 2.71
CA LYS A 274 -13.57 22.18 2.99
C LYS A 274 -14.00 20.97 2.16
N ILE A 275 -13.11 20.50 1.29
CA ILE A 275 -13.37 19.40 0.37
C ILE A 275 -12.42 18.26 0.72
N GLU A 276 -12.96 17.05 0.93
CA GLU A 276 -12.13 15.86 1.11
C GLU A 276 -11.46 15.51 -0.23
N VAL A 277 -10.13 15.43 -0.23
CA VAL A 277 -9.31 15.21 -1.45
C VAL A 277 -8.40 13.99 -1.36
N GLY A 278 -8.36 13.34 -0.19
CA GLY A 278 -7.69 12.07 0.00
C GLY A 278 -8.43 11.27 1.05
N SER A 279 -8.66 9.99 0.73
CA SER A 279 -9.34 9.06 1.62
C SER A 279 -8.36 8.30 2.51
N VAL A 280 -8.86 7.87 3.67
CA VAL A 280 -8.24 6.85 4.50
C VAL A 280 -7.96 5.62 3.64
N TRP A 281 -6.75 5.06 3.74
CA TRP A 281 -6.51 3.69 3.34
C TRP A 281 -7.20 2.72 4.30
N ARG A 282 -8.52 2.55 4.16
CA ARG A 282 -9.20 1.41 4.78
C ARG A 282 -9.04 0.24 3.83
N ASN A 283 -8.14 -0.68 4.16
CA ASN A 283 -8.10 -1.97 3.50
C ASN A 283 -9.50 -2.61 3.55
N PRO A 284 -10.21 -2.83 2.43
CA PRO A 284 -11.46 -3.57 2.46
C PRO A 284 -11.26 -5.05 2.82
N VAL A 285 -10.01 -5.52 2.90
CA VAL A 285 -9.65 -6.92 3.11
C VAL A 285 -9.24 -7.23 4.54
N ILE A 286 -8.97 -6.27 5.44
CA ILE A 286 -8.92 -6.66 6.86
C ILE A 286 -10.36 -7.05 7.23
N LEU A 287 -10.54 -8.26 7.77
CA LEU A 287 -11.82 -8.80 8.26
C LEU A 287 -12.29 -8.01 9.48
N CYS A 288 -12.46 -6.71 9.32
CA CYS A 288 -13.08 -5.85 10.28
C CYS A 288 -14.56 -6.20 10.21
N THR A 289 -15.05 -6.95 11.20
CA THR A 289 -16.46 -7.33 11.29
C THR A 289 -17.31 -6.06 11.26
N GLN A 290 -18.52 -5.99 10.70
CA GLN A 290 -19.35 -4.77 10.78
C GLN A 290 -19.84 -4.40 12.20
N ALA A 291 -19.32 -5.07 13.24
CA ALA A 291 -19.73 -4.86 14.60
C ALA A 291 -19.15 -3.55 15.15
N ILE A 292 -20.03 -2.63 15.50
CA ILE A 292 -19.74 -1.45 16.31
C ILE A 292 -19.47 -1.93 17.74
N GLN A 293 -18.36 -1.48 18.32
CA GLN A 293 -17.99 -1.83 19.70
C GLN A 293 -18.03 -0.59 20.58
N ASP A 294 -18.80 -0.70 21.66
CA ASP A 294 -18.80 0.28 22.74
C ASP A 294 -17.63 -0.01 23.69
N LEU A 295 -16.76 0.98 23.84
CA LEU A 295 -15.53 0.89 24.60
C LEU A 295 -15.47 2.02 25.62
N VAL A 296 -14.65 1.84 26.66
CA VAL A 296 -14.39 2.86 27.67
C VAL A 296 -12.88 3.00 27.81
N LEU A 297 -12.38 4.22 27.66
CA LEU A 297 -10.99 4.57 27.91
C LEU A 297 -10.88 5.01 29.37
N GLU A 298 -10.26 4.20 30.23
CA GLU A 298 -10.20 4.49 31.67
C GLU A 298 -9.22 5.63 32.01
N PRO A 299 -9.33 6.28 33.18
CA PRO A 299 -8.42 7.37 33.57
C PRO A 299 -6.95 6.98 33.47
N GLY A 300 -6.16 7.76 32.73
CA GLY A 300 -4.75 7.51 32.48
C GLY A 300 -4.44 6.47 31.40
N GLU A 301 -5.44 5.75 30.88
CA GLU A 301 -5.24 4.82 29.77
C GLU A 301 -4.96 5.56 28.46
N THR A 302 -4.26 4.84 27.59
CA THR A 302 -3.83 5.32 26.29
C THR A 302 -4.25 4.35 25.20
N ILE A 303 -4.78 4.89 24.12
CA ILE A 303 -4.95 4.19 22.84
C ILE A 303 -4.21 4.93 21.75
N GLU A 304 -3.65 4.17 20.81
CA GLU A 304 -2.93 4.68 19.66
C GLU A 304 -3.47 4.01 18.40
N GLU A 305 -3.57 4.79 17.32
CA GLU A 305 -3.96 4.34 15.98
C GLU A 305 -3.13 5.09 14.94
N THR A 306 -2.78 4.42 13.84
CA THR A 306 -2.06 5.03 12.73
C THR A 306 -2.85 4.87 11.44
N GLU A 307 -3.29 5.99 10.88
CA GLU A 307 -4.00 6.04 9.61
C GLU A 307 -3.04 6.40 8.47
N ILE A 308 -3.28 5.83 7.29
CA ILE A 308 -2.54 6.17 6.06
C ILE A 308 -3.46 6.89 5.10
N LEU A 309 -3.01 8.04 4.60
CA LEU A 309 -3.73 8.86 3.65
C LEU A 309 -2.99 8.88 2.31
N ASN A 310 -3.76 8.75 1.24
CA ASN A 310 -3.25 8.92 -0.12
C ASN A 310 -3.30 10.41 -0.48
N PRO A 311 -2.15 11.07 -0.69
CA PRO A 311 -2.15 12.43 -1.18
C PRO A 311 -2.63 12.50 -2.64
N PRO A 312 -3.12 13.67 -3.10
CA PRO A 312 -3.44 13.89 -4.51
C PRO A 312 -2.22 13.67 -5.39
N THR A 313 -2.42 13.18 -6.61
CA THR A 313 -1.36 12.92 -7.60
C THR A 313 -0.54 14.17 -7.97
N GLU A 314 -1.15 15.36 -7.82
CA GLU A 314 -0.50 16.65 -8.08
C GLU A 314 0.34 17.16 -6.89
N GLY A 315 0.41 16.40 -5.78
CA GLY A 315 1.08 16.81 -4.54
C GLY A 315 0.22 17.71 -3.65
N PHE A 316 0.76 18.09 -2.49
CA PHE A 316 0.12 19.04 -1.59
C PHE A 316 0.29 20.47 -2.16
N LYS A 317 -0.84 21.14 -2.45
CA LYS A 317 -0.87 22.58 -2.72
C LYS A 317 -1.14 23.34 -1.42
N GLU A 318 -1.02 24.66 -1.43
CA GLU A 318 -1.43 25.51 -0.29
C GLU A 318 -2.86 25.17 0.20
N ASN A 319 -3.10 25.23 1.51
CA ASN A 319 -4.39 24.96 2.20
C ASN A 319 -4.83 23.48 2.33
N HIS A 320 -3.91 22.51 2.31
CA HIS A 320 -4.25 21.14 2.72
C HIS A 320 -4.12 20.95 4.23
N PHE A 321 -5.04 20.16 4.80
CA PHE A 321 -5.00 19.78 6.21
C PHE A 321 -5.54 18.37 6.41
N VAL A 322 -5.04 17.72 7.46
CA VAL A 322 -5.59 16.46 7.96
C VAL A 322 -6.62 16.76 9.02
N LYS A 323 -7.79 16.13 8.90
CA LYS A 323 -8.81 16.14 9.94
C LYS A 323 -8.84 14.76 10.60
N VAL A 324 -8.57 14.72 11.89
CA VAL A 324 -8.68 13.53 12.74
C VAL A 324 -9.99 13.62 13.53
N GLU A 325 -10.74 12.52 13.55
CA GLU A 325 -11.97 12.39 14.30
C GLU A 325 -11.84 11.26 15.32
N PHE A 326 -12.22 11.54 16.56
CA PHE A 326 -12.37 10.54 17.62
C PHE A 326 -13.85 10.40 18.01
N GLN A 327 -14.40 9.20 17.86
CA GLN A 327 -15.83 8.93 18.01
C GLN A 327 -16.22 8.74 19.48
N LYS A 328 -16.27 9.85 20.23
CA LYS A 328 -16.66 9.85 21.65
C LYS A 328 -18.16 9.57 21.81
N GLY A 329 -18.52 8.62 22.66
CA GLY A 329 -19.91 8.19 22.89
C GLY A 329 -20.11 6.67 22.91
N VAL A 330 -21.36 6.24 22.90
CA VAL A 330 -21.81 4.82 22.90
C VAL A 330 -22.90 4.67 21.82
N TYR A 331 -22.99 3.53 21.13
CA TYR A 331 -23.96 3.26 20.07
C TYR A 331 -25.16 2.39 20.55
N GLU A 332 -26.24 3.02 21.01
CA GLU A 332 -27.52 2.37 21.39
C GLU A 332 -28.71 2.92 20.58
N GLY A 333 -28.91 2.44 19.36
CA GLY A 333 -30.14 2.55 18.56
C GLY A 333 -30.61 3.94 18.09
N ASN A 334 -30.33 5.00 18.85
CA ASN A 334 -30.63 6.43 18.65
C ASN A 334 -29.60 7.33 19.38
N SER A 335 -28.48 6.77 19.84
CA SER A 335 -27.53 7.47 20.71
C SER A 335 -26.68 8.52 19.97
N THR A 336 -26.11 9.43 20.76
CA THR A 336 -25.36 10.59 20.28
C THR A 336 -23.88 10.24 20.16
N ILE A 337 -23.39 10.12 18.93
CA ILE A 337 -21.97 10.15 18.64
C ILE A 337 -21.55 11.62 18.60
N ILE A 338 -20.56 11.99 19.41
CA ILE A 338 -20.01 13.35 19.42
C ILE A 338 -18.56 13.26 18.95
N PRO A 339 -18.29 13.44 17.64
CA PRO A 339 -16.92 13.38 17.16
C PRO A 339 -16.10 14.54 17.74
N ILE A 340 -14.94 14.24 18.29
CA ILE A 340 -13.91 15.24 18.58
C ILE A 340 -13.07 15.39 17.32
N GLU A 341 -13.13 16.57 16.71
CA GLU A 341 -12.44 16.88 15.47
C GLU A 341 -11.18 17.72 15.74
N ILE A 342 -10.07 17.32 15.13
CA ILE A 342 -8.79 17.99 15.26
C ILE A 342 -8.18 18.16 13.87
N GLU A 343 -7.75 19.39 13.56
CA GLU A 343 -7.17 19.72 12.26
C GLU A 343 -5.67 19.99 12.38
N ILE A 344 -4.89 19.43 11.46
CA ILE A 344 -3.45 19.58 11.36
C ILE A 344 -3.13 20.13 9.95
N PRO A 345 -2.68 21.39 9.83
CA PRO A 345 -2.21 21.94 8.56
C PRO A 345 -1.02 21.13 8.02
N LEU A 346 -0.98 20.91 6.70
CA LEU A 346 0.14 20.18 6.06
C LEU A 346 1.30 21.06 5.63
N GLU A 347 1.15 22.39 5.74
CA GLU A 347 2.25 23.35 5.56
C GLU A 347 3.42 23.10 6.53
N GLU A 348 3.17 22.33 7.60
CA GLU A 348 4.17 21.94 8.60
C GLU A 348 5.07 20.77 8.16
N LEU A 349 4.82 20.14 7.01
CA LEU A 349 5.56 18.97 6.49
C LEU A 349 6.74 19.32 5.54
N GLU A 350 7.01 20.61 5.30
CA GLU A 350 8.08 21.07 4.38
C GLU A 350 9.52 20.79 4.87
#